data_AF-A0A7C3TJH7-F1
#
_entry.id   AF-A0A7C3TJH7-F1
#
_cell.length_a   1.000
_cell.length_b   1.000
_cell.length_c   1.000
_cell.angle_alpha   90.00
_cell.angle_beta   90.00
_cell.angle_gamma   90.00
#
_symmetry.space_group_name_H-M   'P 1'
#
loop_
_entity.id
_entity.type
_entity.pdbx_description
1 polymer ?
#
loop_
_entity_poly.entity_id
_entity_poly.type
_entity_poly.pdbx_seq_one_letter_code
_entity_poly.pdbx_strand_id
1 'polypeptide(L)' 'MLSRFGFRIISQKESHVKLRRILTDGTRQTLTIPIHEELDKGTLRAIFRQALRYIPEEELKPYFYDKGE' A
#
# COMPACT_ATOMS: atom_id res chain seq x y z
N MET A 1 -1.16 7.88 0.08
CA MET A 1 -1.22 7.07 -1.16
C MET A 1 -2.28 5.98 -1.10
N LEU A 2 -2.07 4.89 -0.35
CA LEU A 2 -2.98 3.73 -0.32
C LEU A 2 -4.40 4.06 0.16
N SER A 3 -4.58 5.13 0.94
CA SER A 3 -5.88 5.66 1.33
C SER A 3 -6.78 6.03 0.14
N ARG A 4 -6.20 6.46 -0.99
CA ARG A 4 -6.95 6.76 -2.23
C ARG A 4 -7.61 5.52 -2.85
N PHE A 5 -7.07 4.34 -2.56
CA PHE A 5 -7.62 3.05 -3.00
C PHE A 5 -8.58 2.44 -1.97
N GLY A 6 -9.02 3.21 -0.97
CA GLY A 6 -9.96 2.78 0.06
C GLY A 6 -9.34 2.03 1.24
N PHE A 7 -8.01 1.90 1.30
CA PHE A 7 -7.33 1.29 2.44
C PHE A 7 -7.35 2.21 3.66
N ARG A 8 -7.67 1.65 4.82
CA ARG A 8 -7.66 2.35 6.12
C ARG A 8 -6.79 1.60 7.12
N ILE A 9 -6.20 2.33 8.06
CA ILE A 9 -5.44 1.74 9.17
C ILE A 9 -6.41 0.95 10.06
N ILE A 10 -6.07 -0.31 10.34
CA ILE A 10 -6.84 -1.16 11.26
C ILE A 10 -6.08 -1.49 12.53
N SER A 11 -4.75 -1.48 12.48
CA SER A 11 -3.90 -1.69 13.64
C SER A 11 -2.48 -1.25 13.32
N GLN A 12 -1.76 -0.82 14.35
CA GLN A 12 -0.31 -0.62 14.30
C GLN A 12 0.33 -1.54 15.34
N LYS A 13 1.43 -2.17 14.96
CA LYS A 13 2.31 -2.90 15.88
C LYS A 13 3.74 -2.45 15.59
N GLU A 14 4.36 -1.79 16.57
CA GLU A 14 5.71 -1.24 16.45
C GLU A 14 5.86 -0.40 15.16
N SER A 15 6.87 -0.72 14.35
CA SER A 15 7.16 -0.07 13.07
C SER A 15 6.30 -0.59 11.92
N HIS A 16 5.19 -1.30 12.15
CA HIS A 16 4.34 -1.83 11.08
C HIS A 16 2.87 -1.45 11.25
N VAL A 17 2.24 -1.04 10.15
CA VAL A 17 0.82 -0.74 10.05
C VAL A 17 0.13 -1.77 9.18
N LYS A 18 -1.00 -2.28 9.68
CA LYS A 18 -1.96 -3.02 8.88
C LYS A 18 -2.99 -2.06 8.30
N LEU A 19 -3.06 -2.06 6.98
CA LEU A 19 -4.07 -1.37 6.20
C LEU A 19 -5.08 -2.38 5.67
N ARG A 20 -6.37 -2.05 5.69
CA ARG A 20 -7.43 -2.89 5.12
C ARG A 20 -8.44 -2.08 4.33
N ARG A 21 -8.90 -2.64 3.21
CA ARG A 21 -10.15 -2.26 2.56
C ARG A 21 -11.11 -3.44 2.48
N ILE A 22 -12.40 -3.14 2.45
CA ILE A 22 -13.48 -4.13 2.28
C ILE A 22 -14.19 -3.75 0.98
N LEU A 23 -14.26 -4.69 0.04
CA LEU A 23 -14.94 -4.50 -1.24
C LEU A 23 -16.46 -4.71 -1.08
N THR A 24 -17.23 -4.37 -2.11
CA THR A 24 -18.70 -4.48 -2.11
C THR A 24 -19.20 -5.91 -1.96
N ASP A 25 -18.39 -6.89 -2.36
CA ASP A 25 -18.65 -8.33 -2.19
C ASP A 25 -18.27 -8.86 -0.79
N GLY A 26 -17.78 -8.00 0.10
CA GLY A 26 -17.30 -8.35 1.44
C GLY A 26 -15.85 -8.84 1.49
N THR A 27 -15.16 -8.95 0.35
CA THR A 27 -13.75 -9.38 0.28
C THR A 27 -12.86 -8.41 1.04
N ARG A 28 -12.01 -8.95 1.91
CA ARG A 28 -11.05 -8.18 2.72
C ARG A 28 -9.66 -8.23 2.09
N GLN A 29 -9.11 -7.06 1.78
CA GLN A 29 -7.75 -6.94 1.25
C GLN A 29 -6.89 -6.23 2.29
N THR A 30 -5.81 -6.86 2.73
CA THR A 30 -4.98 -6.38 3.85
C THR A 30 -3.53 -6.24 3.41
N LEU A 31 -2.92 -5.09 3.71
CA LEU A 31 -1.51 -4.81 3.49
C LEU A 31 -0.82 -4.55 4.82
N THR A 32 0.40 -5.03 4.99
CA THR A 32 1.27 -4.66 6.10
C THR A 32 2.40 -3.81 5.54
N ILE A 33 2.47 -2.57 5.97
CA ILE A 33 3.51 -1.62 5.54
C ILE A 33 4.35 -1.20 6.74
N PRO A 34 5.66 -1.09 6.61
CA PRO A 34 6.46 -0.48 7.66
C PRO A 34 6.19 1.04 7.74
N ILE A 35 6.20 1.59 8.95
CA ILE A 35 6.26 3.02 9.22
C ILE A 35 7.72 3.34 9.54
N HIS A 36 8.39 3.98 8.58
CA HIS A 36 9.66 4.68 8.81
C HIS A 36 9.50 6.10 8.27
N GLU A 37 10.16 7.07 8.91
CA GLU A 37 10.16 8.48 8.46
C GLU A 37 10.70 8.60 7.02
N GLU A 38 11.65 7.72 6.67
CA GLU A 38 12.19 7.58 5.32
C GLU A 38 12.02 6.12 4.86
N LEU A 39 11.35 5.92 3.72
CA LEU A 39 11.19 4.60 3.12
C LEU A 39 12.25 4.43 2.03
N ASP A 40 13.22 3.56 2.26
CA ASP A 40 14.20 3.20 1.24
C ASP A 40 13.53 2.69 -0.04
N LYS A 41 14.21 2.84 -1.19
CA LYS A 41 13.73 2.34 -2.49
C LYS A 41 13.35 0.85 -2.46
N GLY A 42 14.08 0.05 -1.70
CA GLY A 42 13.78 -1.38 -1.50
C GLY A 42 12.44 -1.60 -0.80
N THR A 43 12.17 -0.82 0.24
CA THR A 43 10.93 -0.84 1.02
C THR A 43 9.75 -0.37 0.17
N LEU A 44 9.90 0.74 -0.57
CA LEU A 44 8.89 1.22 -1.51
C LEU A 44 8.54 0.14 -2.56
N ARG A 45 9.55 -0.52 -3.13
CA ARG A 45 9.35 -1.61 -4.09
C ARG A 45 8.68 -2.84 -3.47
N ALA A 46 8.95 -3.14 -2.20
CA ALA A 46 8.27 -4.21 -1.47
C ALA A 46 6.79 -3.87 -1.26
N ILE A 47 6.47 -2.65 -0.84
CA ILE A 47 5.09 -2.18 -0.67
C ILE A 47 4.36 -2.20 -2.02
N PHE A 48 4.99 -1.71 -3.09
CA PHE A 48 4.44 -1.73 -4.45
C PHE A 48 4.05 -3.14 -4.88
N ARG A 49 4.99 -4.09 -4.80
CA ARG A 49 4.74 -5.51 -5.12
C ARG A 49 3.61 -6.12 -4.29
N GLN A 50 3.53 -5.76 -3.00
CA GLN A 50 2.45 -6.23 -2.15
C GLN A 50 1.09 -5.67 -2.57
N ALA A 51 1.03 -4.41 -2.99
CA ALA A 51 -0.19 -3.73 -3.41
C ALA A 51 -0.67 -4.16 -4.81
N LEU A 52 0.23 -4.60 -5.70
CA LEU A 52 -0.12 -5.18 -7.01
C LEU A 52 -1.03 -6.42 -6.93
N ARG A 53 -1.10 -7.09 -5.77
CA ARG A 53 -2.06 -8.17 -5.53
C ARG A 53 -3.52 -7.71 -5.54
N TYR A 54 -3.75 -6.41 -5.40
CA TYR A 54 -5.08 -5.82 -5.18
C TYR A 54 -5.39 -4.65 -6.12
N ILE A 55 -4.37 -3.95 -6.61
CA ILE A 55 -4.50 -2.74 -7.42
C ILE A 55 -3.72 -2.98 -8.72
N PRO A 56 -4.33 -2.75 -9.90
CA PRO A 56 -3.62 -2.83 -11.18
C PRO A 56 -2.37 -1.95 -11.21
N GLU A 57 -1.35 -2.39 -11.93
CA GLU A 57 -0.08 -1.66 -12.02
C GLU A 57 -0.27 -0.26 -12.59
N GLU A 58 -1.09 -0.11 -13.65
CA GLU A 58 -1.38 1.18 -14.27
C GLU A 58 -1.97 2.21 -13.31
N GLU A 59 -2.76 1.76 -12.34
CA GLU A 59 -3.36 2.63 -11.32
C GLU A 59 -2.39 2.94 -10.19
N LEU A 60 -1.53 1.98 -9.82
CA LEU A 60 -0.67 2.09 -8.66
C LEU A 60 0.63 2.83 -8.93
N LYS A 61 1.24 2.60 -10.11
CA LYS A 61 2.56 3.11 -10.50
C LYS A 61 2.69 4.63 -10.42
N PRO A 62 1.70 5.45 -10.86
CA PRO A 62 1.80 6.91 -10.80
C PRO A 62 1.96 7.47 -9.38
N TYR A 63 1.60 6.68 -8.37
CA TYR A 63 1.75 7.13 -6.99
C TYR A 63 3.11 6.73 -6.38
N PHE A 64 3.69 5.60 -6.79
CA PHE A 64 4.98 5.12 -6.26
C PHE A 64 6.18 5.66 -7.01
N TYR A 65 6.00 5.92 -8.30
CA TYR A 65 7.04 6.37 -9.22
C TYR A 65 6.45 7.57 -9.94
N ASP A 66 6.60 8.76 -9.34
CA ASP A 66 6.33 10.02 -10.03
C ASP A 66 7.22 10.08 -11.28
N LYS A 67 6.73 10.74 -12.34
CA LYS A 67 7.21 10.63 -13.73
C LYS A 67 8.75 10.63 -13.80
N GLY A 68 9.28 9.61 -14.48
CA GLY A 68 10.71 9.49 -14.74
C GLY A 68 11.31 10.76 -15.30
N GLU A 69 12.42 11.18 -14.68
CA GLU A 69 13.59 11.63 -15.44
C GLU A 69 14.26 10.43 -16.10
#